data_AF-A0ABD0VST7-F1
#
_entry.id   AF-A0ABD0VST7-F1
#
_cell.length_a   1.000
_cell.length_b   1.000
_cell.length_c   1.000
_cell.angle_alpha   90.00
_cell.angle_beta   90.00
_cell.angle_gamma   90.00
#
_symmetry.space_group_name_H-M   'P 1'
#
loop_
_entity.id
_entity.type
_entity.pdbx_description
1 polymer ?
#
loop_
_entity_poly.entity_id
_entity_poly.type
_entity_poly.pdbx_seq_one_letter_code
_entity_poly.pdbx_strand_id
1 'polypeptide(L)'
;MVFRDVFTWSSMVDGYWKNGMVLEARQAFEAMSVKNVVSWAAMIQGLTLLGHKMQNEEGQLVDLYIPRKCSATNRLIAAKDHAAVQINIGHLDEHGVYTRNFTTFALSGFVRAQGDADSAVDRLWQKKKSEIRQQ
;
A
#
# COMPACT_ATOMS: atom_id res chain seq x y z
N MET A 1 -31.80 30.25 17.32
CA MET A 1 -31.50 28.86 17.67
C MET A 1 -30.91 28.20 16.43
N VAL A 2 -29.60 27.91 16.41
CA VAL A 2 -28.92 27.46 15.18
C VAL A 2 -29.13 25.96 15.04
N PHE A 3 -30.05 25.55 14.16
CA PHE A 3 -30.23 24.14 13.84
C PHE A 3 -29.07 23.70 12.94
N ARG A 4 -28.25 22.77 13.43
CA ARG A 4 -27.15 22.22 12.63
C ARG A 4 -27.69 21.14 11.74
N ASP A 5 -27.73 21.42 10.44
CA ASP A 5 -28.08 20.45 9.43
C ASP A 5 -26.96 19.42 9.23
N VAL A 6 -27.29 18.25 8.66
CA VAL A 6 -26.39 17.15 8.34
C VAL A 6 -25.19 17.62 7.52
N PHE A 7 -25.39 18.62 6.65
CA PHE A 7 -24.31 19.24 5.88
C PHE A 7 -23.29 19.95 6.78
N THR A 8 -23.75 20.71 7.78
CA THR A 8 -22.87 21.45 8.70
C THR A 8 -22.03 20.49 9.55
N TRP A 9 -22.64 19.41 10.02
CA TRP A 9 -21.94 18.34 10.73
C TRP A 9 -20.92 17.61 9.84
N SER A 10 -21.28 17.30 8.60
CA SER A 10 -20.36 16.64 7.66
C SER A 10 -19.14 17.49 7.35
N SER A 11 -19.31 18.81 7.20
CA SER A 11 -18.18 19.73 7.02
C SER A 11 -17.27 19.81 8.24
N MET A 12 -17.83 19.73 9.45
CA MET A 12 -17.02 19.70 10.68
C MET A 12 -16.20 18.40 10.78
N VAL A 13 -16.83 17.26 10.49
CA VAL A 13 -16.16 15.96 10.46
C VAL A 13 -14.98 16.00 9.48
N ASP A 14 -15.20 16.47 8.24
CA ASP A 14 -14.13 16.64 7.25
C ASP A 14 -13.02 17.60 7.71
N GLY A 15 -13.40 18.72 8.34
CA GLY A 15 -12.44 19.68 8.91
C GLY A 15 -11.58 19.08 10.03
N TYR A 16 -12.17 18.29 10.93
CA TYR A 16 -11.42 17.60 11.98
C TYR A 16 -10.46 16.55 11.39
N TRP A 17 -10.90 15.80 10.39
CA TRP A 17 -10.04 14.85 9.67
C TRP A 17 -8.84 15.52 8.99
N LYS A 18 -9.07 16.64 8.29
CA LYS A 18 -8.01 17.42 7.63
C LYS A 18 -6.97 17.98 8.60
N ASN A 19 -7.36 18.23 9.84
CA ASN A 19 -6.46 18.70 10.91
C ASN A 19 -5.90 17.56 11.78
N GLY A 20 -6.16 16.29 11.45
CA GLY A 20 -5.65 15.13 12.21
C GLY A 20 -6.33 14.92 13.58
N MET A 21 -7.44 15.60 13.84
CA MET A 21 -8.20 15.57 15.10
C MET A 21 -9.21 14.41 15.10
N VAL A 22 -8.68 13.20 15.22
CA VAL A 22 -9.42 11.93 15.00
C VAL A 22 -10.56 11.73 16.00
N LEU A 23 -10.30 12.03 17.27
CA LEU A 23 -11.24 11.81 18.36
C LEU A 23 -12.41 12.78 18.24
N GLU A 24 -12.12 14.02 17.87
CA GLU A 24 -13.08 15.10 17.68
C GLU A 24 -13.93 14.86 16.42
N ALA A 25 -13.34 14.34 15.34
CA ALA A 25 -14.08 13.91 14.16
C ALA A 25 -15.09 12.81 14.50
N ARG A 26 -14.68 11.82 15.30
CA ARG A 26 -15.55 10.73 15.75
C ARG A 26 -16.65 11.23 16.69
N GLN A 27 -16.31 12.06 17.68
CA GLN A 27 -17.29 12.63 18.60
C GLN A 27 -18.33 13.49 17.86
N ALA A 28 -17.90 14.29 16.88
CA ALA A 28 -18.80 15.09 16.06
C ALA A 28 -19.73 14.22 15.22
N PHE A 29 -19.23 13.12 14.66
CA PHE A 29 -20.05 12.17 13.90
C PHE A 29 -21.06 11.42 14.81
N GLU A 30 -20.64 10.97 15.98
CA GLU A 30 -21.52 10.27 16.93
C GLU A 30 -22.63 11.19 17.45
N ALA A 31 -22.33 12.47 17.69
CA ALA A 31 -23.30 13.48 18.12
C ALA A 31 -24.36 13.84 17.05
N MET A 32 -24.22 13.37 15.81
CA MET A 32 -25.22 13.58 14.77
C MET A 32 -26.47 12.73 15.03
N SER A 33 -27.62 13.38 15.17
CA SER A 33 -28.93 12.72 15.31
C SER A 33 -29.37 11.97 14.05
N VAL A 34 -29.00 12.47 12.87
CA VAL A 34 -29.30 11.85 11.57
C VAL A 34 -28.01 11.75 10.75
N LYS A 35 -27.68 10.54 10.29
CA LYS A 35 -26.51 10.24 9.46
C LYS A 35 -26.97 9.81 8.08
N ASN A 36 -26.45 10.45 7.03
CA ASN A 36 -26.76 10.13 5.63
C ASN A 36 -25.48 9.71 4.87
N VAL A 37 -25.63 9.40 3.58
CA VAL A 37 -24.53 8.97 2.70
C VAL A 37 -23.35 9.94 2.72
N VAL A 38 -23.61 11.25 2.79
CA VAL A 38 -22.58 12.30 2.81
C VAL A 38 -21.76 12.24 4.10
N SER A 39 -22.43 12.12 5.25
CA SER A 39 -21.74 12.02 6.55
C SER A 39 -20.88 10.75 6.67
N TRP A 40 -21.35 9.63 6.10
CA TRP A 40 -20.59 8.38 6.04
C TRP A 40 -19.39 8.49 5.10
N ALA A 41 -19.56 9.12 3.93
CA ALA A 41 -18.48 9.36 2.99
C ALA A 41 -17.35 10.22 3.61
N ALA A 42 -17.71 11.28 4.35
CA ALA A 42 -16.76 12.12 5.06
C ALA A 42 -15.94 11.34 6.12
N MET A 43 -16.59 10.44 6.87
CA MET A 43 -15.90 9.59 7.84
C MET A 43 -14.94 8.60 7.18
N ILE A 44 -15.37 7.92 6.12
CA ILE A 44 -14.54 6.95 5.40
C ILE A 44 -13.35 7.65 4.75
N GLN A 45 -13.57 8.81 4.13
CA GLN A 45 -12.51 9.60 3.52
C GLN A 45 -11.46 10.03 4.56
N GLY A 46 -11.90 10.50 5.71
CA GLY A 46 -11.01 10.83 6.83
C GLY A 46 -10.17 9.65 7.32
N LEU A 47 -10.78 8.47 7.48
CA LEU A 47 -10.08 7.24 7.86
C LEU A 47 -9.03 6.83 6.83
N THR A 48 -9.33 6.98 5.53
CA THR A 48 -8.36 6.67 4.47
C THR A 48 -7.18 7.65 4.44
N LEU A 49 -7.41 8.93 4.80
CA LEU A 49 -6.38 9.96 4.83
C LEU A 49 -5.39 9.78 5.99
N LEU A 50 -5.83 9.18 7.11
CA LEU A 50 -4.95 8.85 8.24
C LEU A 50 -4.04 7.64 8.02
N GLY A 51 -4.02 7.08 6.79
CA GLY A 51 -2.96 6.19 6.33
C GLY A 51 -2.49 5.21 7.38
N HIS A 52 -3.34 4.22 7.72
CA HIS A 52 -3.08 3.09 8.62
C HIS A 52 -1.71 3.11 9.31
N LYS A 53 -1.61 3.86 10.40
CA LYS A 53 -0.62 3.57 11.43
C LYS A 53 -1.01 2.21 12.02
N MET A 54 -0.23 1.18 11.74
CA MET A 54 -0.48 -0.17 12.24
C MET A 54 -0.48 -0.11 13.76
N GLN A 55 -1.64 -0.35 14.35
CA GLN A 55 -1.82 -0.38 15.79
C GLN A 55 -2.21 -1.81 16.18
N ASN A 56 -1.64 -2.32 17.28
CA ASN A 56 -2.11 -3.58 17.86
C ASN A 56 -3.50 -3.39 18.48
N GLU A 57 -4.11 -4.48 18.97
CA GLU A 57 -5.43 -4.44 19.63
C GLU A 57 -5.44 -3.54 20.89
N GLU A 58 -4.27 -3.20 21.42
CA GLU A 58 -4.07 -2.31 22.57
C GLU A 58 -3.87 -0.83 22.16
N GLY A 59 -3.96 -0.49 20.87
CA GLY A 59 -3.82 0.88 20.37
C GLY A 59 -2.38 1.40 20.32
N GLN A 60 -1.39 0.55 20.59
CA GLN A 60 0.03 0.92 20.49
C GLN A 60 0.46 0.95 19.03
N LEU A 61 1.19 2.00 18.65
CA LEU A 61 1.84 2.08 17.35
C LEU A 61 2.92 1.00 17.27
N VAL A 62 2.74 0.03 16.37
CA VAL A 62 3.77 -0.97 16.09
C VAL A 62 4.55 -0.57 14.85
N ASP A 63 5.84 -0.89 14.83
CA ASP A 63 6.65 -0.71 13.63
C ASP A 63 5.99 -1.44 12.48
N LEU A 64 5.69 -0.69 11.42
CA LEU A 64 5.06 -1.19 10.22
C LEU A 64 6.05 -2.10 9.50
N TYR A 65 5.99 -3.40 9.77
CA TYR A 65 6.63 -4.38 8.91
C TYR A 65 5.90 -4.37 7.56
N ILE A 66 6.50 -3.77 6.54
CA ILE A 66 6.00 -3.83 5.17
C ILE A 66 6.60 -5.10 4.53
N PRO A 67 5.85 -6.22 4.46
CA PRO A 67 6.34 -7.44 3.82
C PRO A 67 6.66 -7.19 2.34
N ARG A 68 7.74 -7.81 1.86
CA ARG A 68 8.07 -7.80 0.43
C ARG A 68 7.01 -8.59 -0.35
N LYS A 69 6.71 -8.17 -1.57
CA LYS A 69 5.80 -8.90 -2.47
C LYS A 69 6.60 -9.66 -3.51
N CYS A 70 6.21 -10.90 -3.77
CA CYS A 70 6.71 -11.69 -4.88
C CYS A 70 6.31 -11.02 -6.19
N SER A 71 7.28 -10.73 -7.05
CA SER A 71 7.08 -10.06 -8.34
C SER A 71 6.23 -10.90 -9.30
N ALA A 72 6.31 -12.24 -9.19
CA ALA A 72 5.62 -13.16 -10.09
C ALA A 72 4.14 -13.36 -9.75
N THR A 73 3.81 -13.47 -8.47
CA THR A 73 2.48 -13.91 -7.99
C THR A 73 1.76 -12.85 -7.14
N ASN A 74 2.40 -11.71 -6.85
CA ASN A 74 1.93 -10.70 -5.90
C ASN A 74 1.71 -11.22 -4.46
N ARG A 75 2.08 -12.47 -4.18
CA ARG A 75 2.01 -13.07 -2.85
C ARG A 75 2.99 -12.37 -1.90
N LEU A 76 2.59 -12.18 -0.66
CA LEU A 76 3.48 -11.65 0.38
C LEU A 76 4.56 -12.67 0.74
N ILE A 77 5.80 -12.20 0.80
CA ILE A 77 6.96 -12.96 1.26
C ILE A 77 7.06 -12.74 2.76
N ALA A 78 6.67 -13.75 3.52
CA ALA A 78 6.75 -13.74 4.97
C ALA A 78 8.19 -13.98 5.44
N ALA A 79 8.50 -13.56 6.67
CA ALA A 79 9.82 -13.80 7.29
C ALA A 79 10.19 -15.29 7.40
N LYS A 80 9.20 -16.19 7.44
CA LYS A 80 9.38 -17.65 7.45
C LYS A 80 9.75 -18.24 6.08
N ASP A 81 9.58 -17.50 4.98
CA ASP A 81 9.94 -17.95 3.64
C ASP A 81 11.45 -17.75 3.40
N HIS A 82 12.26 -18.58 4.04
CA HIS A 82 13.72 -18.55 3.91
C HIS A 82 14.21 -18.96 2.52
N ALA A 83 13.33 -19.57 1.72
CA ALA A 83 13.61 -19.90 0.33
C ALA A 83 13.32 -18.74 -0.62
N ALA A 84 12.80 -17.60 -0.16
CA ALA A 84 12.63 -16.45 -1.02
C ALA A 84 13.98 -15.83 -1.41
N VAL A 85 14.10 -15.40 -2.67
CA VAL A 85 15.31 -14.76 -3.21
C VAL A 85 14.97 -13.41 -3.82
N GLN A 86 15.97 -12.53 -3.83
CA GLN A 86 15.91 -11.26 -4.54
C GLN A 86 16.99 -11.26 -5.61
N ILE A 87 16.60 -10.94 -6.84
CA ILE A 87 17.45 -10.93 -8.02
C ILE A 87 17.52 -9.49 -8.52
N ASN A 88 18.73 -8.96 -8.63
CA ASN A 88 18.97 -7.64 -9.23
C ASN A 88 19.55 -7.86 -10.62
N ILE A 89 18.83 -7.41 -11.66
CA ILE A 89 19.28 -7.46 -13.05
C ILE A 89 19.89 -6.11 -13.39
N GLY A 90 21.19 -6.11 -13.66
CA GLY A 90 21.94 -4.92 -14.03
C GLY A 90 21.60 -4.42 -15.43
N HIS A 91 21.46 -3.12 -15.56
CA HIS A 91 21.13 -2.44 -16.81
C HIS A 91 22.39 -2.13 -17.60
N LEU A 92 22.39 -2.44 -18.89
CA LEU A 92 23.52 -2.18 -19.79
C LEU A 92 23.22 -0.98 -20.69
N ASP A 93 24.27 -0.29 -21.12
CA ASP A 93 24.20 0.69 -22.20
C ASP A 93 24.30 0.01 -23.58
N GLU A 94 24.30 0.82 -24.65
CA GLU A 94 24.40 0.34 -26.04
C GLU A 94 25.72 -0.38 -26.34
N HIS A 95 26.75 -0.19 -25.52
CA HIS A 95 28.05 -0.83 -25.63
C HIS A 95 28.18 -2.07 -24.72
N GLY A 96 27.10 -2.46 -24.04
CA GLY A 96 27.09 -3.60 -23.12
C GLY A 96 27.76 -3.33 -21.78
N VAL A 97 28.01 -2.06 -21.43
CA VAL A 97 28.64 -1.68 -20.17
C VAL A 97 27.58 -1.45 -19.09
N TYR A 98 27.84 -1.93 -17.88
CA TYR A 98 26.93 -1.79 -16.75
C TYR A 98 26.75 -0.34 -16.31
N THR A 99 25.50 0.14 -16.34
CA THR A 99 25.11 1.54 -16.08
C THR A 99 24.91 1.85 -14.60
N ARG A 100 25.16 0.90 -13.69
CA ARG A 100 24.90 0.99 -12.24
C ARG A 100 23.42 1.06 -11.84
N ASN A 101 22.51 1.01 -12.81
CA ASN A 101 21.08 0.85 -12.57
C ASN A 101 20.71 -0.64 -12.58
N PHE A 102 19.69 -1.02 -11.82
CA PHE A 102 19.20 -2.39 -11.82
C PHE A 102 17.69 -2.47 -11.63
N THR A 103 17.10 -3.55 -12.12
CA THR A 103 15.72 -3.94 -11.78
C THR A 103 15.75 -5.08 -10.80
N THR A 104 14.97 -4.95 -9.73
CA THR A 104 14.84 -5.98 -8.70
C THR A 104 13.58 -6.82 -8.90
N PHE A 105 13.75 -8.13 -8.88
CA PHE A 105 12.66 -9.10 -8.77
C PHE A 105 12.79 -9.87 -7.47
N ALA A 106 11.66 -10.08 -6.80
CA ALA A 106 11.58 -10.92 -5.61
C ALA A 106 10.77 -12.18 -5.94
N LEU A 107 11.31 -13.36 -5.66
CA LEU A 107 10.63 -14.64 -5.86
C LEU A 107 10.45 -15.33 -4.52
N SER A 108 9.20 -15.66 -4.19
CA SER A 108 8.87 -16.48 -3.01
C SER A 108 9.34 -17.93 -3.19
N GLY A 109 9.63 -18.61 -2.09
CA GLY A 109 9.95 -20.04 -2.08
C GLY A 109 8.88 -20.92 -2.72
N PHE A 110 7.60 -20.52 -2.61
CA PHE A 110 6.48 -21.20 -3.28
C PHE A 110 6.69 -21.32 -4.81
N VAL A 111 7.05 -20.22 -5.48
CA VAL A 111 7.26 -20.20 -6.95
C VAL A 111 8.47 -21.06 -7.32
N ARG A 112 9.50 -21.08 -6.48
CA ARG A 112 10.68 -21.92 -6.67
C ARG A 112 10.36 -23.41 -6.49
N ALA A 113 9.49 -23.75 -5.54
CA ALA A 113 9.07 -25.14 -5.31
C ALA A 113 8.17 -25.69 -6.43
N GLN A 114 7.41 -24.81 -7.11
CA GLN A 114 6.55 -25.18 -8.22
C GLN A 114 7.31 -25.45 -9.53
N GLY A 115 8.59 -25.04 -9.62
CA GLY A 115 9.37 -25.10 -10.87
C GLY A 115 9.07 -23.96 -11.85
N ASP A 116 8.18 -23.03 -11.51
CA ASP A 116 7.75 -21.91 -12.36
C ASP A 116 8.64 -20.67 -12.26
N ALA A 117 9.70 -20.72 -11.45
CA ALA A 117 10.57 -19.58 -11.19
C ALA A 117 11.23 -19.03 -12.46
N ASP A 118 11.72 -19.91 -13.32
CA ASP A 118 12.42 -19.55 -14.56
C ASP A 118 11.48 -18.82 -15.54
N SER A 119 10.37 -19.48 -15.90
CA SER A 119 9.29 -18.92 -16.73
C SER A 119 8.75 -17.59 -16.17
N ALA A 120 8.71 -17.44 -14.84
CA ALA A 120 8.28 -16.20 -14.21
C ALA A 120 9.30 -15.06 -14.41
N VAL A 121 10.59 -15.33 -14.24
CA VAL A 121 11.65 -14.33 -14.46
C VAL A 121 11.66 -13.89 -15.91
N ASP A 122 11.56 -14.82 -16.86
CA ASP A 122 11.51 -14.52 -18.29
C ASP A 122 10.35 -13.58 -18.62
N ARG A 123 9.14 -13.91 -18.19
CA ARG A 123 7.96 -13.07 -18.43
C ARG A 123 8.12 -11.68 -17.80
N LEU A 124 8.62 -11.61 -16.57
CA LEU A 124 8.84 -10.34 -15.87
C LEU A 124 9.90 -9.49 -16.58
N TRP A 125 10.98 -10.13 -17.06
CA TRP A 125 12.05 -9.44 -17.75
C TRP A 125 11.60 -8.94 -19.12
N GLN A 126 10.88 -9.75 -19.92
CA GLN A 126 10.36 -9.30 -21.21
C GLN A 126 9.46 -8.08 -21.07
N LYS A 127 8.61 -8.05 -20.03
CA LYS A 127 7.77 -6.89 -19.72
C LYS A 127 8.60 -5.67 -19.32
N LYS A 128 9.66 -5.85 -18.53
CA LYS A 128 10.49 -4.72 -18.07
C LYS A 128 11.43 -4.21 -19.16
N LYS A 129 11.91 -5.10 -20.02
CA LYS A 129 12.81 -4.81 -21.14
C LYS A 129 12.17 -3.82 -22.11
N SER A 130 10.87 -3.99 -22.42
CA SER A 130 10.12 -3.05 -23.24
C SER A 130 9.97 -1.67 -22.60
N GLU A 131 9.82 -1.61 -21.26
CA GLU A 131 9.76 -0.35 -20.51
C GLU A 131 11.12 0.38 -20.48
N ILE A 132 12.24 -0.35 -20.45
CA ILE A 132 13.58 0.23 -20.31
C ILE A 132 14.26 0.48 -21.68
N ARG A 133 13.65 0.07 -22.81
CA ARG A 133 14.25 0.13 -24.16
C ARG A 133 15.62 -0.56 -24.25
N GLN A 134 15.87 -1.57 -23.42
CA GLN A 134 17.06 -2.40 -23.55
C GLN A 134 16.82 -3.43 -24.67
N GLN A 135 17.75 -3.53 -25.63
CA GLN A 135 17.68 -4.49 -26.73
C GLN A 135 18.08 -5.90 -26.34
#